data_AF-A0A1E5VBZ9-F1
#
_entry.id   AF-A0A1E5VBZ9-F1
#
_cell.length_a   1.000
_cell.length_b   1.000
_cell.length_c   1.000
_cell.angle_alpha   90.00
_cell.angle_beta   90.00
_cell.angle_gamma   90.00
#
_symmetry.space_group_name_H-M   'P 1'
#
loop_
_entity.id
_entity.type
_entity.pdbx_description
1 polymer ?
#
loop_
_entity_poly.entity_id
_entity_poly.type
_entity_poly.pdbx_seq_one_letter_code
_entity_poly.pdbx_strand_id
1 'polypeptide(L)'
;MADPVASLERIFKIGLKIKEAVDTVHQNEEVCQEIRKRVLRFSAILSQLQQRTGMLDGNLAMSGALQDMEATLERALELVTACQERSIIRRLITAGDLARQLRGVKDDISNKVMLASFAINTHTTIILLTTNNQAGVHPPPRQSEVYENIVQ
;
A
#
# COMPACT_ATOMS: atom_id res chain seq x y z
N MET A 1 6.76 8.44 -14.05
CA MET A 1 6.74 7.62 -12.82
C MET A 1 5.42 7.89 -12.11
N ALA A 2 4.71 6.88 -11.62
CA ALA A 2 3.39 7.09 -11.05
C ALA A 2 3.48 7.71 -9.66
N ASP A 3 2.55 8.63 -9.39
CA ASP A 3 2.36 9.23 -8.09
C ASP A 3 1.91 8.16 -7.06
N PRO A 4 2.66 7.96 -5.95
CA PRO A 4 2.28 7.05 -4.88
C PRO A 4 0.88 7.32 -4.34
N VAL A 5 0.46 8.58 -4.22
CA VAL A 5 -0.86 8.96 -3.71
C VAL A 5 -1.96 8.47 -4.66
N ALA A 6 -1.81 8.70 -5.96
CA ALA A 6 -2.72 8.18 -6.96
C ALA A 6 -2.81 6.64 -6.95
N SER A 7 -1.70 5.93 -6.75
CA SER A 7 -1.73 4.46 -6.60
C SER A 7 -2.48 4.01 -5.34
N LEU A 8 -2.33 4.71 -4.21
CA LEU A 8 -3.10 4.41 -2.99
C LEU A 8 -4.60 4.58 -3.21
N GLU A 9 -5.01 5.64 -3.90
CA GLU A 9 -6.42 5.89 -4.21
C GLU A 9 -6.99 4.76 -5.09
N ARG A 10 -6.22 4.29 -6.08
CA ARG A 10 -6.63 3.16 -6.94
C ARG A 10 -6.72 1.86 -6.16
N ILE A 11 -5.74 1.56 -5.30
CA ILE A 11 -5.77 0.40 -4.38
C ILE A 11 -7.05 0.41 -3.53
N PHE A 12 -7.41 1.57 -2.94
CA PHE A 12 -8.62 1.70 -2.15
C PHE A 12 -9.89 1.42 -2.98
N LYS A 13 -9.99 2.02 -4.16
CA LYS A 13 -11.12 1.80 -5.09
C LYS A 13 -11.24 0.33 -5.51
N ILE A 14 -10.14 -0.34 -5.85
CA ILE A 14 -10.14 -1.76 -6.21
C ILE A 14 -10.57 -2.61 -5.01
N GLY A 15 -10.09 -2.28 -3.80
CA GLY A 15 -10.48 -2.99 -2.59
C GLY A 15 -11.99 -2.97 -2.30
N LEU A 16 -12.65 -1.84 -2.56
CA LEU A 16 -14.11 -1.74 -2.49
C LEU A 16 -14.81 -2.61 -3.54
N LYS A 17 -14.34 -2.58 -4.79
CA LYS A 17 -14.87 -3.45 -5.85
C LYS A 17 -14.73 -4.94 -5.52
N ILE A 18 -13.60 -5.34 -4.94
CA ILE A 18 -13.39 -6.73 -4.48
C ILE A 18 -14.40 -7.08 -3.39
N LYS A 19 -14.59 -6.20 -2.41
CA LYS A 19 -15.60 -6.42 -1.36
C LYS A 19 -16.98 -6.65 -1.96
N GLU A 20 -17.43 -5.76 -2.83
CA GLU A 20 -18.73 -5.87 -3.51
C GLU A 20 -18.84 -7.14 -4.34
N ALA A 21 -17.77 -7.51 -5.05
CA ALA A 21 -17.76 -8.70 -5.88
C ALA A 21 -17.82 -10.00 -5.05
N VAL A 22 -17.17 -10.03 -3.87
CA VAL A 22 -17.22 -11.17 -2.94
C VAL A 22 -18.61 -11.36 -2.34
N ASP A 23 -19.43 -10.31 -2.21
CA ASP A 23 -20.78 -10.44 -1.65
C ASP A 23 -21.74 -11.19 -2.59
N THR A 24 -21.35 -11.43 -3.85
CA THR A 24 -22.19 -12.08 -4.88
C THR A 24 -21.58 -13.36 -5.46
N VAL A 25 -20.47 -13.88 -4.92
CA VAL A 25 -19.85 -15.10 -5.42
C VAL A 25 -20.70 -16.34 -5.15
N HIS A 26 -20.54 -17.37 -5.99
CA HIS A 26 -21.23 -18.65 -5.88
C HIS A 26 -20.26 -19.84 -5.86
N GLN A 27 -18.96 -19.56 -5.93
CA GLN A 27 -17.88 -20.54 -5.99
C GLN A 27 -16.70 -20.04 -5.15
N ASN A 28 -15.93 -20.96 -4.58
CA ASN A 28 -14.70 -20.64 -3.84
C ASN A 28 -14.89 -19.60 -2.72
N GLU A 29 -16.09 -19.57 -2.11
CA GLU A 29 -16.52 -18.51 -1.19
C GLU A 29 -15.51 -18.28 -0.08
N GLU A 30 -15.01 -19.34 0.56
CA GLU A 30 -14.03 -19.24 1.63
C GLU A 30 -12.74 -18.51 1.19
N VAL A 31 -12.19 -18.84 0.02
CA VAL A 31 -10.97 -18.19 -0.48
C VAL A 31 -11.24 -16.75 -0.88
N CYS A 32 -12.38 -16.48 -1.51
CA CYS A 32 -12.83 -15.11 -1.83
C CYS A 32 -13.00 -14.26 -0.56
N GLN A 33 -13.56 -14.82 0.51
CA GLN A 33 -13.71 -14.17 1.80
C GLN A 33 -12.37 -13.82 2.45
N GLU A 34 -11.39 -14.72 2.38
CA GLU A 34 -10.04 -14.45 2.87
C GLU A 34 -9.32 -13.38 2.04
N ILE A 35 -9.50 -13.35 0.72
CA ILE A 35 -9.03 -12.25 -0.14
C ILE A 35 -9.64 -10.93 0.31
N ARG A 36 -10.98 -10.84 0.43
CA ARG A 36 -11.69 -9.64 0.92
C ARG A 36 -11.10 -9.12 2.22
N LYS A 37 -10.92 -10.01 3.21
CA LYS A 37 -10.38 -9.67 4.52
C LYS A 37 -8.96 -9.10 4.45
N ARG A 38 -8.08 -9.69 3.64
CA ARG A 38 -6.70 -9.22 3.46
C ARG A 38 -6.67 -7.85 2.79
N VAL A 39 -7.42 -7.67 1.71
CA VAL A 39 -7.47 -6.42 0.95
C VAL A 39 -8.01 -5.29 1.82
N LEU A 40 -9.15 -5.48 2.49
CA LEU A 40 -9.75 -4.43 3.33
C LEU A 40 -8.84 -4.01 4.48
N ARG A 41 -8.16 -4.96 5.14
CA ARG A 41 -7.20 -4.64 6.21
C ARG A 41 -6.04 -3.81 5.68
N PHE A 42 -5.49 -4.21 4.53
CA PHE A 42 -4.38 -3.49 3.93
C PHE A 42 -4.78 -2.09 3.46
N SER A 43 -5.90 -1.95 2.75
CA SER A 43 -6.43 -0.65 2.33
C SER A 43 -6.66 0.29 3.51
N ALA A 44 -7.20 -0.20 4.63
CA ALA A 44 -7.41 0.60 5.83
C ALA A 44 -6.10 1.11 6.46
N ILE A 45 -5.05 0.29 6.48
CA ILE A 45 -3.71 0.69 6.95
C ILE A 45 -3.14 1.77 6.02
N LEU A 46 -3.24 1.56 4.71
CA LEU A 46 -2.77 2.52 3.72
C LEU A 46 -3.51 3.86 3.76
N SER A 47 -4.81 3.88 4.05
CA SER A 47 -5.55 5.13 4.22
C SER A 47 -5.02 5.99 5.37
N GLN A 48 -4.57 5.37 6.46
CA GLN A 48 -3.91 6.10 7.57
C GLN A 48 -2.58 6.70 7.14
N LEU A 49 -1.87 6.01 6.23
CA LEU A 49 -0.62 6.50 5.67
C LEU A 49 -0.84 7.68 4.73
N GLN A 50 -1.88 7.62 3.88
CA GLN A 50 -2.27 8.72 3.00
C GLN A 50 -2.63 10.01 3.75
N GLN A 51 -3.24 9.89 4.93
CA GLN A 51 -3.54 11.04 5.80
C GLN A 51 -2.28 11.73 6.36
N ARG A 52 -1.12 11.06 6.34
CA ARG A 52 0.18 11.61 6.75
C ARG A 52 0.98 12.04 5.52
N THR A 53 0.43 12.97 4.75
CA THR A 53 0.85 13.42 3.41
C THR A 53 2.36 13.57 3.21
N GLY A 54 3.14 14.00 4.22
CA GLY A 54 4.59 14.13 4.12
C GLY A 54 5.41 12.83 4.06
N MET A 55 4.80 11.66 4.28
CA MET A 55 5.48 10.36 4.28
C MET A 55 5.49 9.68 2.89
N LEU A 56 4.72 10.22 1.94
CA LEU A 56 4.54 9.67 0.60
C LEU A 56 5.37 10.37 -0.46
N ASP A 57 5.87 11.57 -0.17
CA ASP A 57 6.64 12.36 -1.11
C ASP A 57 8.05 11.78 -1.30
N GLY A 58 8.40 11.42 -2.54
CA GLY A 58 9.79 11.27 -2.97
C GLY A 58 10.42 9.88 -2.92
N ASN A 59 9.70 8.81 -2.52
CA ASN A 59 10.29 7.46 -2.50
C ASN A 59 9.87 6.58 -3.70
N LEU A 60 10.82 6.35 -4.61
CA LEU A 60 10.68 5.48 -5.79
C LEU A 60 10.38 4.02 -5.45
N ALA A 61 11.00 3.47 -4.41
CA ALA A 61 10.78 2.09 -3.99
C ALA A 61 9.37 1.88 -3.42
N MET A 62 8.84 2.90 -2.74
CA MET A 62 7.45 2.88 -2.26
C MET A 62 6.46 2.94 -3.43
N SER A 63 6.70 3.81 -4.42
CA SER A 63 5.89 3.87 -5.64
C SER A 63 5.83 2.50 -6.34
N GLY A 64 6.98 1.87 -6.56
CA GLY A 64 7.04 0.54 -7.20
C GLY A 64 6.29 -0.54 -6.41
N ALA A 65 6.46 -0.58 -5.08
CA ALA A 65 5.74 -1.55 -4.24
C ALA A 65 4.22 -1.37 -4.26
N LEU A 66 3.74 -0.13 -4.33
CA LEU A 66 2.32 0.17 -4.45
C LEU A 66 1.77 -0.16 -5.84
N GLN A 67 2.53 0.06 -6.91
CA GLN A 67 2.14 -0.34 -8.27
C GLN A 67 2.03 -1.87 -8.40
N ASP A 68 2.99 -2.60 -7.87
CA ASP A 68 2.96 -4.07 -7.85
C ASP A 68 1.74 -4.61 -7.09
N MET A 69 1.38 -3.94 -5.99
CA MET A 69 0.19 -4.25 -5.21
C MET A 69 -1.08 -3.93 -6.00
N GLU A 70 -1.16 -2.77 -6.64
CA GLU A 70 -2.27 -2.37 -7.49
C GLU A 70 -2.57 -3.42 -8.57
N ALA A 71 -1.56 -3.85 -9.32
CA ALA A 71 -1.70 -4.90 -10.34
C ALA A 71 -2.15 -6.25 -9.75
N THR A 72 -1.67 -6.60 -8.56
CA THR A 72 -2.09 -7.81 -7.86
C THR A 72 -3.57 -7.75 -7.47
N LEU A 73 -4.06 -6.58 -7.05
CA LEU A 73 -5.46 -6.38 -6.70
C LEU A 73 -6.37 -6.35 -7.93
N GLU A 74 -5.92 -5.83 -9.06
CA GLU A 74 -6.66 -5.92 -10.33
C GLU A 74 -6.88 -7.38 -10.71
N ARG A 75 -5.82 -8.20 -10.67
CA ARG A 75 -5.92 -9.65 -10.89
C ARG A 75 -6.86 -10.33 -9.89
N ALA A 76 -6.80 -9.92 -8.62
CA ALA A 76 -7.69 -10.47 -7.60
C ALA A 76 -9.16 -10.15 -7.91
N LEU A 77 -9.46 -8.94 -8.37
CA LEU A 77 -10.80 -8.53 -8.77
C LEU A 77 -11.31 -9.35 -9.96
N GLU A 78 -10.49 -9.58 -10.98
CA GLU A 78 -10.84 -10.44 -12.12
C GLU A 78 -11.22 -11.86 -11.67
N LEU A 79 -10.38 -12.47 -10.83
CA LEU A 79 -10.61 -13.84 -10.33
C LEU A 79 -11.84 -13.92 -9.42
N VAL A 80 -12.05 -12.93 -8.54
CA VAL A 80 -13.25 -12.87 -7.70
C VAL A 80 -14.51 -12.71 -8.56
N THR A 81 -14.46 -11.89 -9.61
CA THR A 81 -15.59 -11.73 -10.55
C THR A 81 -15.90 -13.04 -11.26
N ALA A 82 -14.89 -13.82 -11.65
CA ALA A 82 -15.10 -15.15 -12.24
C ALA A 82 -15.80 -16.14 -11.28
N CYS A 83 -15.73 -15.92 -9.96
CA CYS A 83 -16.44 -16.74 -8.97
C CYS A 83 -17.95 -16.48 -8.91
N GLN A 84 -18.45 -15.43 -9.58
CA GLN A 84 -19.87 -15.12 -9.69
C GLN A 84 -20.57 -15.93 -10.80
N GLU A 85 -19.81 -16.65 -11.63
CA GLU A 85 -20.33 -17.41 -12.78
C GLU A 85 -21.38 -18.45 -12.35
N ARG A 86 -22.56 -18.41 -12.99
CA ARG A 86 -23.75 -19.23 -12.66
C ARG A 86 -23.92 -20.46 -13.53
N SER A 87 -23.22 -20.55 -14.67
CA SER A 87 -23.31 -21.70 -15.58
C SER A 87 -22.83 -22.99 -14.90
N ILE A 88 -23.75 -23.93 -14.63
CA ILE A 88 -23.50 -25.17 -13.86
C ILE A 88 -22.43 -26.08 -14.54
N ILE A 89 -22.41 -26.13 -15.87
CA ILE A 89 -21.47 -26.99 -16.64
C ILE A 89 -20.07 -26.36 -16.69
N ARG A 90 -19.96 -25.03 -16.83
CA ARG A 90 -18.66 -24.33 -16.75
C ARG A 90 -18.13 -24.29 -15.32
N ARG A 91 -19.03 -24.22 -14.33
CA ARG A 91 -18.72 -24.12 -12.90
C ARG A 91 -17.79 -25.21 -12.39
N LEU A 92 -17.99 -26.49 -12.71
CA LEU A 92 -17.14 -27.54 -12.12
C LEU A 92 -15.74 -27.64 -12.74
N ILE A 93 -15.61 -27.47 -14.05
CA ILE A 93 -14.33 -27.57 -14.76
C ILE A 93 -13.46 -26.32 -14.47
N THR A 94 -14.09 -25.14 -14.41
CA THR A 94 -13.39 -23.88 -14.12
C THR A 94 -13.11 -23.69 -12.62
N ALA A 95 -13.93 -24.26 -11.72
CA ALA A 95 -13.75 -24.06 -10.27
C ALA A 95 -12.40 -24.54 -9.74
N GLY A 96 -11.87 -25.66 -10.23
CA GLY A 96 -10.59 -26.22 -9.76
C GLY A 96 -9.39 -25.36 -10.12
N ASP A 97 -9.31 -24.91 -11.37
CA ASP A 97 -8.27 -23.98 -11.84
C ASP A 97 -8.42 -22.60 -11.16
N LEU A 98 -9.66 -22.10 -11.09
CA LEU A 98 -9.98 -20.84 -10.40
C LEU A 98 -9.58 -20.88 -8.92
N ALA A 99 -9.83 -21.99 -8.21
CA ALA A 99 -9.40 -22.17 -6.83
C ALA A 99 -7.88 -22.08 -6.67
N ARG A 100 -7.12 -22.64 -7.63
CA ARG A 100 -5.66 -22.56 -7.63
C ARG A 100 -5.20 -21.12 -7.87
N GLN A 101 -5.80 -20.42 -8.83
CA GLN A 101 -5.48 -19.03 -9.13
C GLN A 101 -5.83 -18.09 -7.96
N LEU A 102 -6.96 -18.30 -7.29
CA LEU A 102 -7.36 -17.55 -6.10
C LEU A 102 -6.40 -17.78 -4.93
N ARG A 103 -5.94 -19.01 -4.71
CA ARG A 103 -4.90 -19.28 -3.71
C ARG A 103 -3.60 -18.55 -4.07
N GLY A 104 -3.21 -18.60 -5.33
CA GLY A 104 -2.06 -17.86 -5.85
C GLY A 104 -2.16 -16.36 -5.57
N VAL A 105 -3.25 -15.70 -5.99
CA VAL A 105 -3.41 -14.26 -5.78
C VAL A 105 -3.53 -13.89 -4.30
N LYS A 106 -4.13 -14.75 -3.47
CA LYS A 106 -4.18 -14.57 -2.02
C LYS A 106 -2.77 -14.55 -1.42
N ASP A 107 -1.88 -15.42 -1.87
CA ASP A 107 -0.49 -15.48 -1.41
C ASP A 107 0.32 -14.31 -1.96
N ASP A 108 0.10 -13.93 -3.23
CA ASP A 108 0.69 -12.73 -3.84
C ASP A 108 0.32 -11.47 -3.06
N ILE A 109 -0.95 -11.29 -2.66
CA ILE A 109 -1.37 -10.17 -1.81
C ILE A 109 -0.55 -10.16 -0.51
N SER A 110 -0.40 -11.28 0.18
CA SER A 110 0.43 -11.34 1.40
C SER A 110 1.88 -10.95 1.15
N ASN A 111 2.47 -11.45 0.07
CA ASN A 111 3.85 -11.16 -0.30
C ASN A 111 4.03 -9.66 -0.64
N LYS A 112 3.10 -9.07 -1.38
CA LYS A 112 3.12 -7.65 -1.72
C LYS A 112 2.87 -6.76 -0.51
N VAL A 113 2.01 -7.17 0.44
CA VAL A 113 1.81 -6.44 1.71
C VAL A 113 3.12 -6.40 2.50
N MET A 114 3.84 -7.52 2.57
CA MET A 114 5.14 -7.59 3.23
C MET A 114 6.16 -6.65 2.57
N LEU A 115 6.27 -6.66 1.24
CA LEU A 115 7.17 -5.77 0.52
C LEU A 115 6.82 -4.29 0.69
N ALA A 116 5.53 -3.94 0.58
CA ALA A 116 5.08 -2.58 0.82
C ALA A 116 5.39 -2.12 2.25
N SER A 117 5.15 -2.98 3.24
CA SER A 117 5.47 -2.69 4.65
C SER A 117 6.97 -2.49 4.86
N PHE A 118 7.81 -3.33 4.22
CA PHE A 118 9.26 -3.18 4.28
C PHE A 118 9.72 -1.85 3.67
N ALA A 119 9.20 -1.47 2.51
CA ALA A 119 9.52 -0.20 1.85
C ALA A 119 9.09 1.00 2.72
N ILE A 120 7.87 0.97 3.27
CA ILE A 120 7.34 2.01 4.16
C ILE A 120 8.18 2.15 5.42
N ASN A 121 8.50 1.05 6.11
CA ASN A 121 9.29 1.08 7.34
C ASN A 121 10.73 1.55 7.09
N THR A 122 11.33 1.14 5.98
CA THR A 122 12.67 1.60 5.57
C THR A 122 12.65 3.11 5.30
N HIS A 123 11.66 3.60 4.55
CA HIS A 123 11.51 5.04 4.29
C HIS A 123 11.34 5.86 5.57
N THR A 124 10.47 5.39 6.46
CA THR A 124 10.21 6.02 7.76
C THR A 124 11.48 6.11 8.59
N THR A 125 12.28 5.03 8.62
CA THR A 125 13.55 4.99 9.33
C THR A 125 14.55 6.00 8.76
N ILE A 126 14.63 6.10 7.43
CA ILE A 126 15.49 7.09 6.75
C ILE A 126 15.10 8.51 7.16
N ILE A 127 13.81 8.87 7.06
CA ILE A 127 13.30 10.20 7.44
C ILE A 127 13.60 10.50 8.91
N LEU A 128 13.40 9.53 9.81
CA LEU A 128 13.66 9.70 11.24
C LEU A 128 15.15 9.99 11.51
N LEU A 129 16.04 9.22 10.88
CA LEU A 129 17.50 9.39 11.05
C LEU A 129 17.98 10.72 10.46
N THR A 130 17.49 11.12 9.29
CA THR A 130 17.88 12.39 8.67
C THR A 130 17.38 13.59 9.46
N THR A 131 16.15 13.53 10.00
CA THR A 131 15.58 14.61 10.83
C THR A 131 16.34 14.76 12.15
N ASN A 132 16.66 13.66 12.83
CA ASN A 132 17.43 13.70 14.08
C ASN A 132 18.84 14.26 13.89
N ASN A 133 19.48 13.97 12.75
CA ASN A 133 20.81 14.50 12.44
C ASN A 133 20.80 16.00 12.08
N GLN A 134 19.67 16.54 11.61
CA GLN A 134 19.54 17.97 11.30
C GLN A 134 19.28 18.85 12.53
N ALA A 135 18.71 18.30 13.61
CA ALA A 135 18.52 19.03 14.88
C ALA A 135 19.83 19.41 15.59
N GLY A 136 20.99 18.89 15.14
CA GLY A 136 22.32 19.18 15.68
C GLY A 136 23.14 20.25 14.94
N VAL A 137 22.62 20.86 13.87
CA VAL A 137 23.36 21.85 13.06
C VAL A 137 22.76 23.25 13.24
N HIS A 138 22.84 23.80 14.44
CA HIS A 138 22.68 25.24 14.63
C HIS A 138 24.08 25.87 14.59
N PRO A 139 24.42 26.74 13.63
CA PRO A 139 25.69 27.45 13.69
C PRO A 139 25.69 28.34 14.94
N PRO A 140 26.80 28.43 15.68
CA PRO A 140 26.86 29.24 16.90
C PRO A 140 26.51 30.70 16.57
N PRO A 141 25.79 31.42 17.45
CA PRO A 141 25.49 32.82 17.22
C PRO A 141 26.81 33.59 17.12
N ARG A 142 27.00 34.30 16.00
CA ARG A 142 28.09 35.27 15.86
C ARG A 142 27.92 36.32 16.96
N GLN A 143 28.78 36.29 17.97
CA GLN A 143 28.95 37.41 18.88
C GLN A 143 29.46 38.59 18.05
N SER A 144 28.60 39.56 17.79
CA SER A 144 29.02 40.89 17.39
C SER A 144 29.72 41.53 18.58
N GLU A 145 31.05 41.43 18.63
CA GLU A 145 31.87 42.30 19.46
C GLU A 145 31.74 43.73 18.91
N VAL A 146 30.81 44.48 19.49
CA VAL A 146 30.83 45.95 19.47
C VAL A 146 32.02 46.34 20.32
N TYR A 147 33.16 46.60 19.68
CA TYR A 147 34.31 47.20 20.32
C TYR A 147 33.95 48.63 20.79
N GLU A 148 34.03 48.79 22.11
CA GLU A 148 34.47 49.97 22.86
C GLU A 148 34.05 51.36 22.36
N ASN A 149 33.19 52.02 23.15
CA ASN A 149 33.16 53.47 23.25
C ASN A 149 32.80 53.88 24.68
N ILE A 150 33.74 53.79 25.63
CA ILE A 150 33.85 54.64 26.85
C ILE A 150 35.32 54.53 27.28
N VAL A 151 36.21 55.52 27.12
CA VAL A 151 36.38 56.70 28.00
C VAL A 151 37.06 57.84 27.21
N GLN A 152 36.45 59.03 27.23
CA GLN A 152 37.17 60.30 27.16
C GLN A 152 36.58 61.25 28.20
#